data_AF-A0A930QHA9-F1
#
_entry.id   AF-A0A930QHA9-F1
#
_cell.length_a   1.000
_cell.length_b   1.000
_cell.length_c   1.000
_cell.angle_alpha   90.00
_cell.angle_beta   90.00
_cell.angle_gamma   90.00
#
_symmetry.space_group_name_H-M   'P 1'
#
loop_
_entity.id
_entity.type
_entity.pdbx_description
1 polymer ?
#
loop_
_entity_poly.entity_id
_entity_poly.type
_entity_poly.pdbx_seq_one_letter_code
_entity_poly.pdbx_strand_id
1 'polypeptide(L)'
;TGKASNYNITYVDGGFDITKRDLYIDAGNKTRAYGAENSAASYTGGTSMINVRTATATTGLANGNTIASVTETIDPLATPTTDAGTTGLWTRVSGATFGTGLASNYTIHYGDGNFSITPREVKVTAGNAERNYGQPNPVVTAYTVEHGTSATNRGLLPGDSIPITGITSTYAPSITTTTNAGTYNNAIVID
;
A
#
# COMPACT_ATOMS: atom_id res chain seq x y z
N THR A 1 61.53 50.09 -9.76
CA THR A 1 60.52 49.01 -9.89
C THR A 1 61.04 47.94 -10.82
N GLY A 2 60.89 46.65 -10.48
CA GLY A 2 61.36 45.54 -11.33
C GLY A 2 60.36 45.24 -12.46
N LYS A 3 60.85 44.88 -13.65
CA LYS A 3 60.04 44.50 -14.81
C LYS A 3 59.95 42.97 -14.92
N ALA A 4 58.81 42.43 -15.38
CA ALA A 4 58.61 40.99 -15.60
C ALA A 4 59.65 40.39 -16.56
N SER A 5 60.18 41.19 -17.49
CA SER A 5 61.29 40.84 -18.39
C SER A 5 62.59 40.46 -17.67
N ASN A 6 62.70 40.72 -16.37
CA ASN A 6 63.87 40.37 -15.57
C ASN A 6 63.81 38.93 -15.02
N TYR A 7 62.74 38.17 -15.29
CA TYR A 7 62.52 36.84 -14.75
C TYR A 7 62.26 35.81 -15.86
N ASN A 8 62.84 34.63 -15.72
CA ASN A 8 62.43 33.45 -16.48
C ASN A 8 61.22 32.81 -15.76
N ILE A 9 60.02 33.08 -16.27
CA ILE A 9 58.77 32.55 -15.70
C ILE A 9 58.45 31.22 -16.35
N THR A 10 58.23 30.19 -15.53
CA THR A 10 57.74 28.87 -15.97
C THR A 10 56.36 28.63 -15.38
N TYR A 11 55.56 27.86 -16.12
CA TYR A 11 54.20 27.50 -15.73
C TYR A 11 54.09 25.98 -15.68
N VAL A 12 53.29 25.49 -14.74
CA VAL A 12 52.89 24.09 -14.65
C VAL A 12 51.37 24.05 -14.55
N ASP A 13 50.77 23.09 -15.23
CA ASP A 13 49.31 22.93 -15.21
C ASP A 13 48.86 22.26 -13.89
N GLY A 14 47.70 22.69 -13.38
CA GLY A 14 47.04 22.07 -12.24
C GLY A 14 46.00 21.01 -12.65
N GLY A 15 45.64 20.12 -11.72
CA GLY A 15 44.53 19.18 -11.89
C GLY A 15 43.19 19.71 -11.34
N PHE A 16 42.08 19.11 -11.76
CA PHE A 16 40.74 19.40 -11.24
C PHE A 16 39.88 18.13 -11.21
N ASP A 17 39.33 17.82 -10.03
CA ASP A 17 38.52 16.63 -9.81
C ASP A 17 37.02 16.97 -9.70
N ILE A 18 36.20 16.15 -10.34
CA ILE A 18 34.74 16.16 -10.20
C ILE A 18 34.34 14.95 -9.37
N THR A 19 33.82 15.19 -8.17
CA THR A 19 33.33 14.13 -7.28
C THR A 19 31.89 13.76 -7.59
N LYS A 20 31.51 12.51 -7.29
CA LYS A 20 30.12 12.06 -7.39
C LYS A 20 29.21 12.83 -6.43
N ARG A 21 27.94 12.93 -6.80
CA ARG A 21 26.89 13.57 -6.02
C ARG A 21 26.04 12.53 -5.30
N ASP A 22 25.65 12.74 -4.04
CA ASP A 22 24.78 11.79 -3.35
C ASP A 22 23.33 11.88 -3.88
N LEU A 23 22.73 10.72 -4.15
CA LEU A 23 21.36 10.57 -4.60
C LEU A 23 20.62 9.56 -3.71
N TYR A 24 19.49 9.96 -3.13
CA TYR A 24 18.67 9.11 -2.28
C TYR A 24 17.38 8.73 -3.02
N ILE A 25 17.11 7.43 -3.10
CA ILE A 25 15.91 6.87 -3.73
C ILE A 25 15.26 5.91 -2.72
N ASP A 26 14.05 6.25 -2.27
CA ASP A 26 13.32 5.44 -1.30
C ASP A 26 12.27 4.57 -2.00
N ALA A 27 12.09 3.33 -1.53
CA ALA A 27 10.99 2.49 -1.95
C ALA A 27 9.65 3.06 -1.46
N GLY A 28 8.57 2.80 -2.21
CA GLY A 28 7.24 3.24 -1.80
C GLY A 28 6.63 2.34 -0.73
N ASN A 29 5.91 2.94 0.22
CA ASN A 29 5.11 2.19 1.18
C ASN A 29 3.94 1.53 0.46
N LYS A 30 3.71 0.23 0.69
CA LYS A 30 2.61 -0.52 0.07
C LYS A 30 1.74 -1.23 1.08
N THR A 31 0.48 -1.47 0.72
CA THR A 31 -0.45 -2.25 1.52
C THR A 31 -1.24 -3.23 0.68
N ARG A 32 -1.68 -4.32 1.29
CA ARG A 32 -2.71 -5.20 0.73
C ARG A 32 -3.60 -5.78 1.82
N ALA A 33 -4.77 -6.27 1.45
CA ALA A 33 -5.60 -7.06 2.35
C ALA A 33 -4.97 -8.45 2.59
N TYR A 34 -5.25 -9.04 3.74
CA TYR A 34 -4.97 -10.45 4.01
C TYR A 34 -5.54 -11.35 2.88
N GLY A 35 -4.79 -12.39 2.52
CA GLY A 35 -5.12 -13.31 1.44
C GLY A 35 -4.93 -12.79 0.02
N ALA A 36 -4.75 -11.48 -0.19
CA ALA A 36 -4.51 -10.94 -1.53
C ALA A 36 -3.07 -11.21 -1.99
N GLU A 37 -2.88 -11.35 -3.30
CA GLU A 37 -1.55 -11.47 -3.90
C GLU A 37 -0.73 -10.18 -3.72
N ASN A 38 0.60 -10.30 -3.65
CA ASN A 38 1.49 -9.14 -3.55
C ASN A 38 1.43 -8.19 -4.76
N SER A 39 1.07 -8.72 -5.94
CA SER A 39 0.85 -7.92 -7.15
C SER A 39 -0.36 -6.98 -7.05
N ALA A 40 -1.31 -7.27 -6.15
CA ALA A 40 -2.46 -6.40 -5.88
C ALA A 40 -2.15 -5.29 -4.86
N ALA A 41 -0.95 -5.25 -4.28
CA ALA A 41 -0.58 -4.25 -3.28
C ALA A 41 -0.52 -2.84 -3.90
N SER A 42 -1.13 -1.88 -3.20
CA SER A 42 -1.21 -0.48 -3.62
C SER A 42 -0.26 0.40 -2.82
N TYR A 43 0.23 1.48 -3.44
CA TYR A 43 1.04 2.47 -2.73
C TYR A 43 0.19 3.28 -1.74
N THR A 44 0.81 3.66 -0.63
CA THR A 44 0.19 4.42 0.45
C THR A 44 1.06 5.61 0.87
N GLY A 45 0.49 6.53 1.64
CA GLY A 45 1.23 7.69 2.17
C GLY A 45 1.75 8.64 1.09
N GLY A 46 1.13 8.66 -0.10
CA GLY A 46 1.56 9.49 -1.22
C GLY A 46 2.87 9.05 -1.88
N THR A 47 3.39 7.87 -1.51
CA THR A 47 4.59 7.30 -2.14
C THR A 47 4.25 6.64 -3.49
N SER A 48 5.29 6.33 -4.26
CA SER A 48 5.20 5.64 -5.54
C SER A 48 6.36 4.65 -5.70
N MET A 49 6.51 4.05 -6.88
CA MET A 49 7.63 3.15 -7.16
C MET A 49 9.00 3.84 -7.06
N ILE A 50 9.07 5.13 -7.38
CA ILE A 50 10.31 5.91 -7.41
C ILE A 50 10.11 7.16 -6.57
N ASN A 51 10.71 7.20 -5.38
CA ASN A 51 10.65 8.37 -4.50
C ASN A 51 12.05 8.95 -4.37
N VAL A 52 12.38 9.92 -5.24
CA VAL A 52 13.67 10.61 -5.20
C VAL A 52 13.59 11.76 -4.21
N ARG A 53 14.51 11.81 -3.25
CA ARG A 53 14.60 12.93 -2.32
C ARG A 53 14.86 14.24 -3.07
N THR A 54 14.20 15.31 -2.64
CA THR A 54 14.37 16.66 -3.21
C THR A 54 15.84 17.06 -3.26
N ALA A 55 16.28 17.58 -4.41
CA ALA A 55 17.65 18.01 -4.60
C ALA A 55 18.00 19.24 -3.74
N THR A 56 19.25 19.29 -3.29
CA THR A 56 19.84 20.43 -2.58
C THR A 56 20.98 21.02 -3.40
N ALA A 57 21.88 21.82 -2.82
CA ALA A 57 23.10 22.25 -3.51
C ALA A 57 24.05 21.06 -3.80
N THR A 58 24.08 20.05 -2.92
CA THR A 58 25.07 18.96 -2.95
C THR A 58 24.47 17.56 -3.09
N THR A 59 23.15 17.42 -3.05
CA THR A 59 22.46 16.12 -3.14
C THR A 59 21.31 16.12 -4.14
N GLY A 60 20.83 14.93 -4.51
CA GLY A 60 19.71 14.70 -5.42
C GLY A 60 20.08 14.86 -6.90
N LEU A 61 19.12 14.57 -7.77
CA LEU A 61 19.26 14.69 -9.23
C LEU A 61 19.58 16.14 -9.60
N ALA A 62 20.54 16.32 -10.52
CA ALA A 62 20.97 17.62 -11.01
C ALA A 62 20.68 17.76 -12.51
N ASN A 63 20.68 19.00 -13.03
CA ASN A 63 20.66 19.29 -14.48
C ASN A 63 19.50 18.62 -15.24
N GLY A 64 18.32 18.50 -14.63
CA GLY A 64 17.16 17.84 -15.23
C GLY A 64 17.35 16.34 -15.46
N ASN A 65 18.29 15.70 -14.76
CA ASN A 65 18.45 14.25 -14.75
C ASN A 65 17.20 13.59 -14.16
N THR A 66 16.85 12.41 -14.67
CA THR A 66 15.65 11.66 -14.26
C THR A 66 15.97 10.19 -14.06
N ILE A 67 15.19 9.54 -13.19
CA ILE A 67 15.17 8.08 -13.03
C ILE A 67 14.00 7.55 -13.85
N ALA A 68 14.28 6.63 -14.77
CA ALA A 68 13.26 5.98 -15.62
C ALA A 68 12.64 4.77 -14.92
N SER A 69 13.45 3.97 -14.21
CA SER A 69 12.97 2.76 -13.54
C SER A 69 13.86 2.36 -12.37
N VAL A 70 13.31 1.51 -11.51
CA VAL A 70 13.99 0.79 -10.45
C VAL A 70 13.45 -0.64 -10.42
N THR A 71 14.19 -1.56 -9.82
CA THR A 71 13.70 -2.89 -9.45
C THR A 71 13.08 -2.82 -8.06
N GLU A 72 11.76 -2.95 -7.97
CA GLU A 72 11.05 -3.08 -6.68
C GLU A 72 11.04 -4.54 -6.20
N THR A 73 11.18 -4.74 -4.90
CA THR A 73 11.06 -6.04 -4.23
C THR A 73 10.21 -5.88 -2.98
N ILE A 74 9.24 -6.78 -2.80
CA ILE A 74 8.49 -6.92 -1.55
C ILE A 74 9.17 -7.99 -0.69
N ASP A 75 9.16 -7.80 0.62
CA ASP A 75 9.68 -8.79 1.58
C ASP A 75 9.17 -10.21 1.25
N PRO A 76 10.06 -11.18 0.98
CA PRO A 76 9.67 -12.57 0.76
C PRO A 76 8.86 -13.20 1.90
N LEU A 77 8.93 -12.66 3.12
CA LEU A 77 8.11 -13.09 4.25
C LEU A 77 6.65 -12.63 4.15
N ALA A 78 6.32 -11.68 3.28
CA ALA A 78 4.96 -11.23 3.04
C ALA A 78 4.24 -12.16 2.05
N THR A 79 3.89 -13.37 2.47
CA THR A 79 3.10 -14.32 1.66
C THR A 79 1.60 -14.04 1.81
N PRO A 80 0.72 -14.50 0.89
CA PRO A 80 -0.72 -14.27 0.99
C PRO A 80 -1.34 -14.71 2.34
N THR A 81 -0.74 -15.68 3.02
CA THR A 81 -1.16 -16.21 4.33
C THR A 81 -0.51 -15.50 5.53
N THR A 82 0.38 -14.53 5.32
CA THR A 82 0.96 -13.74 6.43
C THR A 82 -0.13 -12.90 7.07
N ASP A 83 -0.22 -12.97 8.40
CA ASP A 83 -1.30 -12.36 9.17
C ASP A 83 -1.37 -10.84 9.00
N ALA A 84 -2.61 -10.32 9.00
CA ALA A 84 -2.84 -8.90 9.08
C ALA A 84 -2.21 -8.31 10.36
N GLY A 85 -1.61 -7.12 10.22
CA GLY A 85 -0.93 -6.45 11.34
C GLY A 85 0.49 -6.95 11.62
N THR A 86 1.01 -7.93 10.86
CA THR A 86 2.44 -8.32 10.94
C THR A 86 3.33 -7.09 10.72
N THR A 87 4.20 -6.80 11.70
CA THR A 87 5.08 -5.62 11.69
C THR A 87 6.44 -5.94 11.08
N GLY A 88 7.11 -4.92 10.53
CA GLY A 88 8.50 -5.03 10.06
C GLY A 88 8.67 -5.56 8.63
N LEU A 89 7.56 -5.79 7.92
CA LEU A 89 7.59 -6.10 6.49
C LEU A 89 7.96 -4.84 5.69
N TRP A 90 8.66 -5.04 4.58
CA TRP A 90 9.27 -3.94 3.82
C TRP A 90 9.02 -4.05 2.32
N THR A 91 9.22 -2.91 1.66
CA THR A 91 9.49 -2.79 0.22
C THR A 91 10.90 -2.24 0.02
N ARG A 92 11.58 -2.69 -1.03
CA ARG A 92 12.91 -2.24 -1.40
C ARG A 92 12.96 -1.89 -2.85
N VAL A 93 13.87 -0.97 -3.19
CA VAL A 93 14.20 -0.62 -4.56
C VAL A 93 15.70 -0.72 -4.77
N SER A 94 16.09 -1.07 -5.99
CA SER A 94 17.49 -1.16 -6.41
C SER A 94 17.61 -0.95 -7.93
N GLY A 95 18.82 -0.98 -8.46
CA GLY A 95 19.03 -1.04 -9.92
C GLY A 95 18.45 0.15 -10.68
N ALA A 96 18.59 1.36 -10.13
CA ALA A 96 18.03 2.56 -10.73
C ALA A 96 18.62 2.81 -12.13
N THR A 97 17.74 2.90 -13.12
CA THR A 97 18.11 3.24 -14.50
C THR A 97 17.76 4.70 -14.76
N PHE A 98 18.72 5.47 -15.26
CA PHE A 98 18.53 6.88 -15.56
C PHE A 98 17.80 7.03 -16.91
N GLY A 99 16.79 7.89 -16.95
CA GLY A 99 16.16 8.32 -18.20
C GLY A 99 16.99 9.42 -18.89
N THR A 100 17.59 10.31 -18.10
CA THR A 100 18.54 11.33 -18.55
C THR A 100 19.66 11.48 -17.53
N GLY A 101 20.89 11.73 -18.00
CA GLY A 101 22.09 11.73 -17.16
C GLY A 101 22.72 10.34 -17.04
N LEU A 102 23.80 10.25 -16.26
CA LEU A 102 24.58 9.03 -16.08
C LEU A 102 24.63 8.66 -14.60
N ALA A 103 24.31 7.40 -14.28
CA ALA A 103 24.39 6.87 -12.92
C ALA A 103 25.81 7.00 -12.33
N SER A 104 26.86 6.95 -13.16
CA SER A 104 28.25 7.13 -12.74
C SER A 104 28.54 8.46 -12.05
N ASN A 105 27.71 9.49 -12.28
CA ASN A 105 27.84 10.80 -11.65
C ASN A 105 27.32 10.83 -10.20
N TYR A 106 26.67 9.75 -9.75
CA TYR A 106 26.00 9.69 -8.46
C TYR A 106 26.51 8.54 -7.59
N THR A 107 26.53 8.78 -6.29
CA THR A 107 26.56 7.73 -5.27
C THR A 107 25.11 7.52 -4.83
N ILE A 108 24.53 6.36 -5.18
CA ILE A 108 23.10 6.10 -4.99
C ILE A 108 22.90 5.37 -3.65
N HIS A 109 22.04 5.92 -2.82
CA HIS A 109 21.61 5.37 -1.54
C HIS A 109 20.13 4.97 -1.66
N TYR A 110 19.80 3.77 -1.23
CA TYR A 110 18.43 3.26 -1.23
C TYR A 110 17.86 3.22 0.17
N GLY A 111 16.63 3.70 0.33
CA GLY A 111 15.84 3.57 1.55
C GLY A 111 14.74 2.52 1.40
N ASP A 112 14.47 1.80 2.48
CA ASP A 112 13.38 0.83 2.56
C ASP A 112 12.03 1.56 2.76
N GLY A 113 10.98 1.02 2.17
CA GLY A 113 9.60 1.39 2.46
C GLY A 113 8.94 0.34 3.36
N ASN A 114 7.78 0.68 3.92
CA ASN A 114 6.97 -0.22 4.74
C ASN A 114 5.98 -1.00 3.87
N PHE A 115 5.85 -2.31 4.12
CA PHE A 115 4.76 -3.12 3.59
C PHE A 115 3.78 -3.46 4.72
N SER A 116 2.50 -3.19 4.54
CA SER A 116 1.47 -3.54 5.53
C SER A 116 0.46 -4.54 4.98
N ILE A 117 -0.01 -5.44 5.86
CA ILE A 117 -1.13 -6.32 5.57
C ILE A 117 -2.31 -5.87 6.43
N THR A 118 -3.37 -5.40 5.80
CA THR A 118 -4.58 -4.96 6.48
C THR A 118 -5.56 -6.12 6.65
N PRO A 119 -6.43 -6.09 7.68
CA PRO A 119 -7.53 -7.02 7.78
C PRO A 119 -8.34 -7.04 6.49
N ARG A 120 -8.73 -8.25 6.07
CA ARG A 120 -9.62 -8.45 4.94
C ARG A 120 -11.05 -8.21 5.39
N GLU A 121 -11.76 -7.35 4.69
CA GLU A 121 -13.18 -7.11 4.98
C GLU A 121 -14.02 -8.31 4.51
N VAL A 122 -14.93 -8.77 5.38
CA VAL A 122 -15.88 -9.87 5.11
C VAL A 122 -17.27 -9.37 5.46
N LYS A 123 -18.17 -9.30 4.48
CA LYS A 123 -19.55 -8.91 4.72
C LYS A 123 -20.39 -10.10 5.18
N VAL A 124 -21.14 -9.94 6.26
CA VAL A 124 -22.21 -10.87 6.67
C VAL A 124 -23.55 -10.19 6.36
N THR A 125 -24.54 -10.96 5.92
CA THR A 125 -25.88 -10.45 5.59
C THR A 125 -26.94 -11.29 6.31
N ALA A 126 -27.86 -10.62 7.00
CA ALA A 126 -28.98 -11.27 7.67
C ALA A 126 -29.86 -12.07 6.68
N GLY A 127 -30.42 -13.18 7.14
CA GLY A 127 -31.43 -13.91 6.38
C GLY A 127 -32.74 -13.13 6.26
N ASN A 128 -33.47 -13.36 5.17
CA ASN A 128 -34.82 -12.83 5.02
C ASN A 128 -35.79 -13.59 5.93
N ALA A 129 -36.87 -12.92 6.35
CA ALA A 129 -37.93 -13.54 7.11
C ALA A 129 -39.28 -12.91 6.77
N GLU A 130 -40.34 -13.69 6.94
CA GLU A 130 -41.71 -13.32 6.62
C GLU A 130 -42.65 -13.68 7.78
N ARG A 131 -43.75 -12.94 7.88
CA ARG A 131 -44.85 -13.25 8.79
C ARG A 131 -46.18 -12.78 8.20
N ASN A 132 -47.27 -13.41 8.64
CA ASN A 132 -48.62 -12.92 8.38
C ASN A 132 -48.91 -11.67 9.23
N TYR A 133 -49.77 -10.77 8.73
CA TYR A 133 -50.18 -9.57 9.47
C TYR A 133 -50.77 -9.93 10.85
N GLY A 134 -50.40 -9.18 11.88
CA GLY A 134 -50.80 -9.42 13.27
C GLY A 134 -49.97 -10.45 14.04
N GLN A 135 -49.15 -11.27 13.36
CA GLN A 135 -48.25 -12.23 14.05
C GLN A 135 -47.00 -11.54 14.60
N PRO A 136 -46.34 -12.09 15.64
CA PRO A 136 -45.04 -11.61 16.11
C PRO A 136 -43.95 -11.78 15.05
N ASN A 137 -42.86 -10.99 15.16
CA ASN A 137 -41.67 -11.18 14.32
C ASN A 137 -41.00 -12.53 14.65
N PRO A 138 -40.65 -13.35 13.64
CA PRO A 138 -39.95 -14.61 13.88
C PRO A 138 -38.50 -14.37 14.32
N VAL A 139 -37.87 -15.37 14.92
CA VAL A 139 -36.43 -15.31 15.22
C VAL A 139 -35.63 -15.59 13.94
N VAL A 140 -34.69 -14.71 13.61
CA VAL A 140 -33.82 -14.86 12.44
C VAL A 140 -32.46 -15.38 12.88
N THR A 141 -32.19 -16.66 12.58
CA THR A 141 -30.88 -17.29 12.85
C THR A 141 -30.07 -17.53 11.57
N ALA A 142 -30.70 -17.43 10.40
CA ALA A 142 -30.02 -17.58 9.13
C ALA A 142 -29.24 -16.31 8.77
N TYR A 143 -28.06 -16.49 8.19
CA TYR A 143 -27.23 -15.44 7.62
C TYR A 143 -26.45 -16.00 6.44
N THR A 144 -25.93 -15.11 5.60
CA THR A 144 -24.98 -15.44 4.53
C THR A 144 -23.68 -14.69 4.76
N VAL A 145 -22.56 -15.31 4.39
CA VAL A 145 -21.22 -14.70 4.47
C VAL A 145 -20.72 -14.49 3.04
N GLU A 146 -20.21 -13.29 2.75
CA GLU A 146 -19.52 -12.99 1.51
C GLU A 146 -18.24 -13.83 1.43
N HIS A 147 -18.08 -14.58 0.35
CA HIS A 147 -16.87 -15.36 0.08
C HIS A 147 -16.07 -14.72 -1.05
N GLY A 148 -14.75 -14.80 -0.95
CA GLY A 148 -13.82 -14.22 -1.91
C GLY A 148 -12.70 -15.17 -2.29
N THR A 149 -11.74 -14.68 -3.07
CA THR A 149 -10.50 -15.39 -3.43
C THR A 149 -9.31 -14.44 -3.27
N SER A 150 -8.09 -14.93 -3.47
CA SER A 150 -6.89 -14.07 -3.45
C SER A 150 -6.90 -12.97 -4.52
N ALA A 151 -7.73 -13.12 -5.56
CA ALA A 151 -7.93 -12.11 -6.59
C ALA A 151 -8.93 -11.00 -6.19
N THR A 152 -9.72 -11.20 -5.13
CA THR A 152 -10.63 -10.18 -4.61
C THR A 152 -10.02 -9.51 -3.38
N ASN A 153 -10.46 -8.29 -3.06
CA ASN A 153 -9.99 -7.57 -1.85
C ASN A 153 -10.83 -7.86 -0.61
N ARG A 154 -11.92 -8.63 -0.76
CA ARG A 154 -12.94 -8.89 0.28
C ARG A 154 -13.51 -10.31 0.24
N GLY A 155 -14.22 -10.67 1.29
CA GLY A 155 -14.91 -11.94 1.46
C GLY A 155 -14.04 -13.01 2.10
N LEU A 156 -14.67 -13.96 2.78
CA LEU A 156 -14.01 -15.08 3.43
C LEU A 156 -13.28 -15.94 2.39
N LEU A 157 -12.01 -16.26 2.66
CA LEU A 157 -11.18 -17.02 1.71
C LEU A 157 -11.58 -18.50 1.71
N PRO A 158 -11.34 -19.23 0.59
CA PRO A 158 -11.63 -20.65 0.53
C PRO A 158 -10.76 -21.41 1.54
N GLY A 159 -11.39 -22.26 2.35
CA GLY A 159 -10.71 -23.04 3.40
C GLY A 159 -10.65 -22.35 4.76
N ASP A 160 -10.83 -21.02 4.81
CA ASP A 160 -10.97 -20.32 6.08
C ASP A 160 -12.37 -20.60 6.66
N SER A 161 -12.42 -20.86 7.96
CA SER A 161 -13.66 -20.98 8.72
C SER A 161 -13.59 -20.00 9.87
N ILE A 162 -14.24 -18.85 9.73
CA ILE A 162 -14.42 -17.93 10.86
C ILE A 162 -15.64 -18.43 11.64
N PRO A 163 -15.49 -18.82 12.92
CA PRO A 163 -16.65 -19.06 13.77
C PRO A 163 -17.32 -17.71 14.01
N ILE A 164 -18.30 -17.37 13.16
CA ILE A 164 -19.12 -16.17 13.39
C ILE A 164 -20.08 -16.51 14.54
N THR A 165 -19.60 -16.33 15.76
CA THR A 165 -20.36 -16.53 16.98
C THR A 165 -20.93 -15.21 17.47
N GLY A 166 -22.10 -15.25 18.11
CA GLY A 166 -22.68 -14.07 18.72
C GLY A 166 -23.43 -13.15 17.77
N ILE A 167 -23.71 -13.57 16.52
CA ILE A 167 -24.62 -12.82 15.64
C ILE A 167 -25.98 -12.70 16.32
N THR A 168 -26.40 -11.48 16.59
CA THR A 168 -27.77 -11.19 16.99
C THR A 168 -28.51 -10.53 15.85
N SER A 169 -29.68 -11.06 15.50
CA SER A 169 -30.55 -10.44 14.50
C SER A 169 -31.64 -9.64 15.22
N THR A 170 -31.78 -8.36 14.90
CA THR A 170 -32.82 -7.49 15.44
C THR A 170 -33.64 -6.88 14.32
N TYR A 171 -34.95 -6.70 14.58
CA TYR A 171 -35.82 -5.98 13.66
C TYR A 171 -35.70 -4.48 13.90
N ALA A 172 -35.81 -3.68 12.85
CA ALA A 172 -35.95 -2.23 12.97
C ALA A 172 -37.15 -1.91 13.90
N PRO A 173 -37.05 -0.90 14.80
CA PRO A 173 -38.09 -0.64 15.80
C PRO A 173 -39.49 -0.37 15.24
N SER A 174 -39.60 0.03 13.97
CA SER A 174 -40.85 0.25 13.26
C SER A 174 -41.56 -1.03 12.78
N ILE A 175 -40.89 -2.18 12.81
CA ILE A 175 -41.43 -3.47 12.37
C ILE A 175 -42.08 -4.16 13.57
N THR A 176 -43.37 -3.92 13.76
CA THR A 176 -44.19 -4.39 14.89
C THR A 176 -45.38 -5.19 14.38
N THR A 177 -46.14 -5.85 15.25
CA THR A 177 -47.29 -6.69 14.85
C THR A 177 -48.32 -5.95 13.97
N THR A 178 -48.40 -4.62 14.06
CA THR A 178 -49.31 -3.74 13.30
C THR A 178 -48.71 -3.12 12.04
N THR A 179 -47.46 -3.40 11.70
CA THR A 179 -46.86 -2.95 10.42
C THR A 179 -47.65 -3.53 9.25
N ASN A 180 -48.04 -2.67 8.29
CA ASN A 180 -48.84 -3.06 7.13
C ASN A 180 -48.14 -4.15 6.28
N ALA A 181 -48.92 -4.87 5.49
CA ALA A 181 -48.35 -5.81 4.52
C ALA A 181 -47.51 -5.06 3.46
N GLY A 182 -46.31 -5.55 3.18
CA GLY A 182 -45.39 -4.97 2.21
C GLY A 182 -43.96 -5.50 2.37
N THR A 183 -43.09 -5.18 1.41
CA THR A 183 -41.65 -5.50 1.47
C THR A 183 -40.90 -4.38 2.16
N TYR A 184 -40.21 -4.70 3.25
CA TYR A 184 -39.40 -3.76 4.01
C TYR A 184 -37.92 -4.12 3.89
N ASN A 185 -37.21 -3.41 3.00
CA ASN A 185 -35.77 -3.61 2.84
C ASN A 185 -35.01 -3.14 4.08
N ASN A 186 -33.93 -3.84 4.44
CA ASN A 186 -33.08 -3.53 5.61
C ASN A 186 -33.84 -3.51 6.95
N ALA A 187 -34.98 -4.22 7.02
CA ALA A 187 -35.80 -4.33 8.23
C ALA A 187 -35.18 -5.22 9.32
N ILE A 188 -34.21 -6.06 8.96
CA ILE A 188 -33.49 -6.94 9.86
C ILE A 188 -32.02 -6.51 9.83
N VAL A 189 -31.47 -6.24 11.00
CA VAL A 189 -30.08 -5.86 11.22
C VAL A 189 -29.39 -7.00 11.96
N ILE A 190 -28.12 -7.23 11.65
CA ILE A 190 -27.24 -8.14 12.41
C ILE A 190 -26.12 -7.33 13.06
N ASP A 191 -25.79 -7.68 14.30
CA ASP A 191 -24.64 -7.18 15.07
C ASP A 191 -23.81 -8.32 15.68
#